data_AF-X1HGG1-F1
#
_entry.id   AF-X1HGG1-F1
#
_cell.length_a   1.000
_cell.length_b   1.000
_cell.length_c   1.000
_cell.angle_alpha   90.00
_cell.angle_beta   90.00
_cell.angle_gamma   90.00
#
_symmetry.space_group_name_H-M   'P 1'
#
loop_
_entity.id
_entity.type
_entity.pdbx_description
1 polymer ?
#
loop_
_entity_poly.entity_id
_entity_poly.type
_entity_poly.pdbx_seq_one_letter_code
_entity_poly.pdbx_strand_id
1 'polypeptide(L)' 'MLGEKIVIINAKDAIISGTKRNIHEKYLEKLNISTATNPRRGPFWPRRPDTFMRNVIKKMLPTKKI' A
#
# COMPACT_ATOMS: atom_id res chain seq x y z
N MET A 1 3.48 -8.60 18.38
CA MET A 1 4.43 -8.96 17.29
C MET A 1 5.65 -9.59 17.94
N LEU A 2 6.16 -10.68 17.37
CA LEU A 2 7.25 -11.51 17.93
C LEU A 2 8.64 -10.85 17.94
N GLY A 3 8.75 -9.56 17.57
CA GLY A 3 10.00 -8.79 17.61
C GLY A 3 11.02 -9.14 16.52
N GLU A 4 10.65 -9.99 15.57
CA GLU A 4 11.54 -10.48 14.52
C GLU A 4 11.85 -9.42 13.44
N LYS A 5 13.07 -9.47 12.92
CA LYS A 5 13.49 -8.68 11.76
C LYS A 5 13.31 -9.50 10.49
N ILE A 6 12.39 -9.05 9.64
CA ILE A 6 12.05 -9.73 8.38
C ILE A 6 12.47 -8.85 7.21
N VAL A 7 13.23 -9.40 6.27
CA VAL A 7 13.65 -8.74 5.02
C VAL A 7 12.94 -9.42 3.85
N ILE A 8 12.14 -8.66 3.12
CA ILE A 8 11.44 -9.16 1.93
C ILE A 8 12.15 -8.62 0.69
N ILE A 9 12.61 -9.54 -0.15
CA ILE A 9 13.23 -9.24 -1.45
C ILE A 9 12.25 -9.57 -2.59
N ASN A 10 12.48 -9.01 -3.78
CA ASN A 10 11.68 -9.27 -4.99
C ASN A 10 10.17 -9.00 -4.86
N ALA A 11 9.79 -7.91 -4.18
CA ALA A 11 8.39 -7.49 -4.07
C ALA A 11 7.67 -7.27 -5.41
N LYS A 12 8.41 -7.10 -6.52
CA LYS A 12 7.86 -6.98 -7.88
C LYS A 12 7.19 -8.27 -8.38
N ASP A 13 7.61 -9.43 -7.87
CA ASP A 13 7.15 -10.75 -8.32
C ASP A 13 5.99 -11.26 -7.44
N ALA A 14 5.50 -10.43 -6.51
CA ALA A 14 4.39 -10.76 -5.65
C ALA A 14 3.08 -10.91 -6.45
N ILE A 15 2.31 -11.95 -6.14
CA ILE A 15 1.06 -12.26 -6.82
C ILE A 15 -0.12 -11.77 -5.97
N ILE A 16 -1.08 -11.09 -6.61
CA ILE A 16 -2.34 -10.68 -6.00
C ILE A 16 -3.44 -11.57 -6.57
N SER A 17 -4.23 -12.20 -5.69
CA SER A 17 -5.37 -13.01 -6.11
C SER A 17 -6.53 -12.14 -6.61
N GLY A 18 -7.18 -12.58 -7.70
CA GLY A 18 -8.33 -11.91 -8.31
C GLY A 18 -8.10 -11.54 -9.78
N THR A 19 -9.10 -10.92 -10.40
CA THR A 19 -9.01 -10.49 -11.80
C THR A 19 -8.23 -9.19 -11.93
N LYS A 20 -7.36 -9.10 -12.94
CA LYS A 20 -6.51 -7.93 -13.20
C LYS A 20 -7.32 -6.63 -13.27
N ARG A 21 -8.49 -6.65 -13.95
CA ARG A 21 -9.36 -5.48 -14.10
C ARG A 21 -9.84 -4.94 -12.75
N ASN A 22 -10.41 -5.81 -11.92
CA ASN A 22 -10.96 -5.42 -10.62
C ASN A 22 -9.87 -4.87 -9.68
N ILE A 23 -8.71 -5.55 -9.65
CA ILE A 23 -7.57 -5.11 -8.85
C ILE A 23 -7.11 -3.72 -9.33
N HIS A 24 -6.96 -3.54 -10.64
CA HIS A 24 -6.50 -2.28 -11.22
C HIS A 24 -7.47 -1.12 -10.93
N GLU A 25 -8.76 -1.31 -11.15
CA GLU A 25 -9.80 -0.30 -10.87
C GLU A 25 -9.82 0.10 -9.39
N LYS A 26 -9.78 -0.88 -8.49
CA LYS A 26 -9.74 -0.62 -7.03
C LYS A 26 -8.55 0.22 -6.59
N TYR A 27 -7.38 0.03 -7.19
CA TYR A 27 -6.20 0.84 -6.87
C TYR A 27 -6.21 2.19 -7.59
N LEU A 28 -6.81 2.28 -8.77
CA LEU A 28 -7.02 3.54 -9.49
C LEU A 28 -7.96 4.47 -8.71
N GLU A 29 -9.06 3.94 -8.17
CA GLU A 29 -9.98 4.69 -7.30
C GLU A 29 -9.25 5.25 -6.08
N LYS A 30 -8.43 4.42 -5.41
CA LYS A 30 -7.62 4.88 -4.27
C LYS A 30 -6.70 6.01 -4.65
N LEU A 31 -6.04 5.93 -5.81
CA LEU A 31 -5.12 6.95 -6.28
C LEU A 31 -5.79 8.31 -6.49
N ASN A 32 -7.08 8.33 -6.82
CA ASN A 32 -7.86 9.56 -6.96
C ASN A 32 -8.22 10.19 -5.60
N ILE A 33 -8.08 9.45 -4.50
CA ILE A 33 -8.31 9.99 -3.16
C ILE A 33 -7.11 10.85 -2.75
N SER A 34 -7.33 12.15 -2.70
CA SER A 34 -6.37 13.14 -2.20
C SER A 34 -7.06 14.18 -1.32
N THR A 35 -6.30 14.81 -0.43
CA THR A 35 -6.84 15.88 0.43
C THR A 35 -6.94 17.17 -0.37
N ALA A 36 -8.14 17.75 -0.44
CA ALA A 36 -8.42 18.97 -1.20
C ALA A 36 -7.62 20.19 -0.71
N THR A 37 -7.40 20.32 0.60
CA THR A 37 -6.71 21.48 1.20
C THR A 37 -5.21 21.47 0.93
N ASN A 38 -4.54 20.34 1.18
CA ASN A 38 -3.11 20.19 0.93
C ASN A 38 -2.80 18.74 0.54
N PRO A 39 -2.59 18.47 -0.77
CA PRO A 39 -2.27 17.14 -1.26
C PRO A 39 -0.99 16.54 -0.66
N ARG A 40 -0.06 17.37 -0.16
CA ARG A 40 1.20 16.91 0.47
C ARG A 40 1.03 16.40 1.90
N ARG A 41 -0.13 16.60 2.52
CA ARG A 41 -0.43 16.07 3.87
C ARG A 41 -1.52 15.00 3.85
N GLY A 42 -2.04 14.69 2.65
CA GLY A 42 -3.07 13.70 2.47
C GLY A 42 -2.56 12.26 2.42
N PRO A 43 -3.45 11.30 2.12
CA PRO A 43 -3.07 9.91 1.95
C PRO A 43 -2.10 9.76 0.76
N PHE A 44 -0.96 9.14 1.03
CA PHE A 44 0.04 8.84 0.00
C PHE A 44 -0.10 7.40 -0.48
N TRP A 45 -0.25 7.27 -1.80
CA TRP A 45 -0.38 5.99 -2.48
C TRP A 45 0.94 5.65 -3.21
N PRO A 46 1.78 4.79 -2.63
CA PRO A 46 3.05 4.39 -3.25
C PRO A 46 2.83 3.63 -4.56
N ARG A 47 3.68 3.90 -5.56
CA ARG A 47 3.68 3.22 -6.87
C ARG A 47 4.71 2.10 -6.99
N ARG A 48 5.77 2.16 -6.17
CA ARG A 48 6.88 1.21 -6.20
C ARG A 48 6.51 -0.06 -5.41
N PRO A 49 6.75 -1.28 -5.93
CA PRO A 49 6.22 -2.51 -5.35
C PRO A 49 6.65 -2.79 -3.90
N ASP A 50 7.91 -2.47 -3.55
CA ASP A 50 8.43 -2.58 -2.19
C ASP A 50 7.72 -1.65 -1.20
N THR A 51 7.56 -0.37 -1.55
CA THR A 51 6.86 0.61 -0.72
C THR A 51 5.36 0.34 -0.64
N PHE A 52 4.78 -0.17 -1.72
CA PHE A 52 3.39 -0.61 -1.77
C PHE A 52 3.14 -1.76 -0.79
N MET A 53 3.93 -2.82 -0.88
CA MET A 53 3.83 -3.98 -0.01
C MET A 53 4.07 -3.59 1.46
N ARG A 54 5.03 -2.70 1.73
CA ARG A 54 5.26 -2.16 3.07
C ARG A 54 4.02 -1.41 3.60
N ASN A 55 3.34 -0.63 2.77
CA ASN A 55 2.12 0.08 3.16
C ASN A 55 0.95 -0.90 3.44
N VAL A 56 0.84 -1.98 2.66
CA VAL A 56 -0.14 -3.05 2.90
C VAL A 56 0.12 -3.73 4.24
N ILE A 57 1.36 -4.18 4.50
CA ILE A 57 1.75 -4.81 5.77
C ILE A 57 1.52 -3.83 6.94
N LYS A 58 1.89 -2.55 6.78
CA LYS A 58 1.67 -1.51 7.81
C LYS A 58 0.19 -1.42 8.21
N LYS A 59 -0.74 -1.56 7.26
CA LYS A 59 -2.19 -1.53 7.53
C LYS A 59 -2.73 -2.79 8.22
N MET A 60 -1.99 -3.90 8.18
CA MET A 60 -2.33 -5.14 8.91
C MET A 60 -1.87 -5.11 10.37
N LEU A 61 -1.07 -4.12 10.75
CA LEU A 61 -0.47 -4.02 12.08
C LEU A 61 -1.11 -2.87 12.88
N PRO A 62 -1.16 -2.98 14.22
CA PRO A 62 -1.60 -1.88 15.07
C PRO A 62 -0.56 -0.74 14.97
N THR A 63 -0.85 0.23 14.11
CA THR A 63 -0.04 1.44 13.94
C THR A 63 -0.85 2.63 14.42
N LYS A 64 -0.17 3.66 14.95
CA LYS A 64 -0.84 4.93 15.27
C LYS A 64 -1.59 5.40 14.01
N LYS A 65 -2.89 5.67 14.16
CA LYS A 65 -3.70 6.27 13.10
C LYS A 65 -3.03 7.59 12.70
N ILE A 66 -2.84 7.75 11.38
CA ILE A 66 -2.38 8.99 10.76
C ILE A 66 -3.48 10.04 10.92
#